data_AF-A0A395SDI6-F1
#
_entry.id   AF-A0A395SDI6-F1
#
_cell.length_a   1.000
_cell.length_b   1.000
_cell.length_c   1.000
_cell.angle_alpha   90.00
_cell.angle_beta   90.00
_cell.angle_gamma   90.00
#
_symmetry.space_group_name_H-M   'P 1'
#
loop_
_entity.id
_entity.type
_entity.pdbx_description
1 polymer ?
#
loop_
_entity_poly.entity_id
_entity_poly.type
_entity_poly.pdbx_seq_one_letter_code
_entity_poly.pdbx_strand_id
1 'polypeptide(L)'
;METCFHMEFGLPLTGLDKFEETIGLPDFNGPVTDEDYISNQATHFQEHFASQIVLRRLSANLHSVLNKTFGPDVSMSFPGFGHFNGASSPGSATVMKQLDAQLIQWRGMLPSHLRWQDNQDMTFPDPSQGAFNAVYAGQSLPSSDMFTPDLDTQPATYPFAADIHVALLRTRYSYNKYLVYRPYIYKVLHHPDSVTQEDAEGAAECLKASLKWPIALSPTCTNKRLIPTTFFWSQNLFGVLVLLHLSQQHPIMLRIRSSLCGQRFDVEASQTVTTYLDWLRDMKKIDSTANWCWNIIRLIYRLED
;
A
#
# COMPACT_ATOMS: atom_id res chain seq x y z
N MET A 1 0.74 -8.85 13.90
CA MET A 1 1.94 -8.07 13.56
C MET A 1 3.09 -9.00 13.17
N GLU A 2 3.33 -10.05 13.97
CA GLU A 2 4.31 -11.10 13.66
C GLU A 2 4.18 -11.74 12.27
N THR A 3 2.97 -12.17 11.87
CA THR A 3 2.73 -12.78 10.55
C THR A 3 3.14 -11.87 9.40
N CYS A 4 2.94 -10.56 9.54
CA CYS A 4 3.35 -9.55 8.55
C CYS A 4 4.87 -9.54 8.40
N PHE A 5 5.60 -9.52 9.53
CA PHE A 5 7.05 -9.54 9.51
C PHE A 5 7.63 -10.85 8.96
N HIS A 6 6.98 -11.97 9.24
CA HIS A 6 7.34 -13.25 8.63
C HIS A 6 7.15 -13.23 7.11
N MET A 7 6.00 -12.78 6.63
CA MET A 7 5.69 -12.74 5.20
C MET A 7 6.58 -11.76 4.42
N GLU A 8 6.90 -10.60 5.01
CA GLU A 8 7.61 -9.52 4.32
C GLU A 8 9.13 -9.63 4.46
N PHE A 9 9.63 -10.06 5.62
CA PHE A 9 11.05 -10.09 5.96
C PHE A 9 11.59 -11.50 6.24
N GLY A 10 10.77 -12.54 6.13
CA GLY A 10 11.19 -13.91 6.42
C GLY A 10 11.60 -14.13 7.88
N LEU A 11 11.22 -13.24 8.80
CA LEU A 11 11.56 -13.41 10.21
C LEU A 11 10.86 -14.66 10.77
N PRO A 12 11.53 -15.44 11.63
CA PRO A 12 10.92 -16.63 12.22
C PRO A 12 9.71 -16.24 13.07
N LEU A 13 8.65 -17.04 12.98
CA LEU A 13 7.48 -16.92 13.85
C LEU A 13 7.87 -17.36 15.26
N THR A 14 7.51 -16.56 16.28
CA THR A 14 7.71 -16.89 17.70
C THR A 14 6.64 -17.85 18.22
N GLY A 15 5.56 -18.08 17.46
CA GLY A 15 4.45 -18.94 17.84
C GLY A 15 3.21 -18.18 18.33
N LEU A 16 3.21 -16.83 18.29
CA LEU A 16 2.02 -16.03 18.64
C LEU A 16 0.90 -16.20 17.63
N ASP A 17 1.24 -16.53 16.39
CA ASP A 17 0.30 -16.93 15.32
C ASP A 17 -0.63 -18.07 15.76
N LYS A 18 -0.14 -19.02 16.57
CA LYS A 18 -0.94 -20.16 17.08
C LYS A 18 -2.05 -19.74 18.04
N PHE A 19 -1.96 -18.56 18.63
CA PHE A 19 -2.96 -18.02 19.54
C PHE A 19 -3.98 -17.13 18.83
N GLU A 20 -3.85 -16.89 17.51
CA GLU A 20 -4.76 -16.01 16.78
C GLU A 20 -6.21 -16.50 16.83
N GLU A 21 -6.45 -17.82 16.83
CA GLU A 21 -7.79 -18.41 16.98
C GLU A 21 -8.33 -18.35 18.42
N THR A 22 -7.43 -18.27 19.41
CA THR A 22 -7.79 -18.21 20.83
C THR A 22 -8.05 -16.78 21.29
N ILE A 23 -7.37 -15.80 20.70
CA ILE A 23 -7.54 -14.39 21.00
C ILE A 23 -8.77 -13.88 20.24
N GLY A 24 -9.85 -13.62 20.99
CA GLY A 24 -11.05 -13.00 20.45
C GLY A 24 -10.79 -11.62 19.85
N LEU A 25 -11.75 -11.12 19.06
CA LEU A 25 -11.72 -9.72 18.64
C LEU A 25 -11.74 -8.81 19.87
N PRO A 26 -11.06 -7.66 19.84
CA PRO A 26 -11.09 -6.73 20.97
C PRO A 26 -12.53 -6.38 21.33
N ASP A 27 -12.84 -6.50 22.62
CA ASP A 27 -14.10 -6.06 23.18
C ASP A 27 -13.98 -4.57 23.51
N PHE A 28 -14.87 -3.76 22.91
CA PHE A 28 -14.92 -2.33 23.13
C PHE A 28 -16.02 -1.92 24.13
N ASN A 29 -16.63 -2.87 24.84
CA ASN A 29 -17.70 -2.64 25.81
C ASN A 29 -17.22 -2.28 27.23
N GLY A 30 -15.98 -1.80 27.38
CA GLY A 30 -15.45 -1.35 28.66
C GLY A 30 -16.14 -0.08 29.18
N PRO A 31 -16.02 0.27 30.48
CA PRO A 31 -16.50 1.56 30.99
C PRO A 31 -15.79 2.70 30.26
N VAL A 32 -16.57 3.62 29.70
CA VAL A 32 -16.11 4.75 28.88
C VAL A 32 -16.40 6.05 29.63
N THR A 33 -15.44 6.98 29.69
CA THR A 33 -15.71 8.33 30.20
C THR A 33 -16.54 9.13 29.20
N ASP A 34 -17.18 10.23 29.63
CA ASP A 34 -17.93 11.07 28.69
C ASP A 34 -17.05 11.64 27.57
N GLU A 35 -15.79 11.98 27.89
CA GLU A 35 -14.80 12.44 26.90
C GLU A 35 -14.43 11.34 25.89
N ASP A 36 -14.18 10.12 26.38
CA ASP A 36 -13.90 8.97 25.52
C ASP A 36 -15.12 8.64 24.65
N TYR A 37 -16.35 8.77 25.17
CA TYR A 37 -17.56 8.52 24.40
C TYR A 37 -17.66 9.48 23.22
N ILE A 38 -17.46 10.77 23.46
CA ILE A 38 -17.48 11.80 22.40
C ILE A 38 -16.37 11.53 21.37
N SER A 39 -15.14 11.25 21.81
CA SER A 39 -14.01 10.95 20.91
C SER A 39 -14.24 9.66 20.10
N ASN A 40 -14.82 8.63 20.71
CA ASN A 40 -15.11 7.36 20.06
C ASN A 40 -16.17 7.51 18.95
N GLN A 41 -17.21 8.31 19.21
CA GLN A 41 -18.23 8.65 18.20
C GLN A 41 -17.61 9.48 17.07
N ALA A 42 -16.73 10.43 17.38
CA ALA A 42 -16.07 11.25 16.39
C ALA A 42 -15.13 10.44 15.47
N THR A 43 -14.35 9.54 16.04
CA THR A 43 -13.29 8.82 15.31
C THR A 43 -13.77 7.60 14.54
N HIS A 44 -14.94 7.05 14.90
CA HIS A 44 -15.42 5.78 14.35
C HIS A 44 -14.35 4.67 14.42
N PHE A 45 -13.51 4.70 15.46
CA PHE A 45 -12.27 3.90 15.51
C PHE A 45 -12.54 2.39 15.43
N GLN A 46 -13.69 1.92 15.95
CA GLN A 46 -14.09 0.51 15.90
C GLN A 46 -14.24 0.02 14.47
N GLU A 47 -14.90 0.81 13.62
CA GLU A 47 -15.12 0.51 12.20
C GLU A 47 -13.80 0.54 11.43
N HIS A 48 -12.92 1.49 11.78
CA HIS A 48 -11.57 1.59 11.25
C HIS A 48 -10.73 0.36 11.62
N PHE A 49 -10.79 -0.07 12.89
CA PHE A 49 -10.05 -1.21 13.41
C PHE A 49 -10.54 -2.53 12.83
N ALA A 50 -11.87 -2.73 12.76
CA ALA A 50 -12.50 -3.88 12.13
C ALA A 50 -12.09 -3.98 10.64
N SER A 51 -12.14 -2.87 9.91
CA SER A 51 -11.71 -2.80 8.51
C SER A 51 -10.25 -3.21 8.33
N GLN A 52 -9.35 -2.76 9.22
CA GLN A 52 -7.94 -3.15 9.20
C GLN A 52 -7.74 -4.64 9.52
N ILE A 53 -8.49 -5.23 10.46
CA ILE A 53 -8.38 -6.67 10.75
C ILE A 53 -8.75 -7.50 9.52
N VAL A 54 -9.88 -7.18 8.88
CA VAL A 54 -10.34 -7.92 7.70
C VAL A 54 -9.31 -7.81 6.57
N LEU A 55 -8.76 -6.61 6.32
CA LEU A 55 -7.72 -6.43 5.31
C LEU A 55 -6.44 -7.21 5.63
N ARG A 56 -6.03 -7.26 6.91
CA ARG A 56 -4.87 -8.04 7.34
C ARG A 56 -5.08 -9.54 7.12
N ARG A 57 -6.26 -10.08 7.45
CA ARG A 57 -6.60 -11.49 7.20
C ARG A 57 -6.61 -11.79 5.70
N LEU A 58 -7.18 -10.89 4.90
CA LEU A 58 -7.15 -10.99 3.45
C LEU A 58 -5.69 -11.02 2.96
N SER A 59 -4.86 -10.07 3.38
CA SER A 59 -3.43 -10.02 3.06
C SER A 59 -2.68 -11.31 3.39
N ALA A 60 -2.89 -11.89 4.58
CA ALA A 60 -2.30 -13.17 4.95
C ALA A 60 -2.75 -14.32 4.04
N ASN A 61 -4.04 -14.34 3.65
CA ASN A 61 -4.54 -15.30 2.67
C ASN A 61 -3.91 -15.11 1.29
N LEU A 62 -3.81 -13.86 0.81
CA LEU A 62 -3.14 -13.51 -0.45
C LEU A 62 -1.71 -14.07 -0.50
N HIS A 63 -0.92 -13.82 0.55
CA HIS A 63 0.44 -14.34 0.67
C HIS A 63 0.49 -15.87 0.67
N SER A 64 -0.42 -16.54 1.39
CA SER A 64 -0.50 -18.00 1.40
C SER A 64 -0.80 -18.57 0.01
N VAL A 65 -1.75 -17.96 -0.72
CA VAL A 65 -2.11 -18.36 -2.08
C VAL A 65 -0.94 -18.10 -3.04
N LEU A 66 -0.33 -16.92 -3.01
CA LEU A 66 0.82 -16.57 -3.85
C LEU A 66 2.00 -17.54 -3.64
N ASN A 67 2.32 -17.88 -2.39
CA ASN A 67 3.37 -18.83 -2.08
C ASN A 67 3.03 -20.25 -2.58
N LYS A 68 1.77 -20.68 -2.54
CA LYS A 68 1.34 -21.97 -3.10
C LYS A 68 1.35 -21.97 -4.64
N THR A 69 1.01 -20.85 -5.27
CA THR A 69 0.94 -20.73 -6.72
C THR A 69 2.33 -20.61 -7.36
N PHE A 70 3.28 -19.95 -6.69
CA PHE A 70 4.56 -19.59 -7.28
C PHE A 70 5.80 -20.04 -6.49
N GLY A 71 5.62 -20.59 -5.29
CA GLY A 71 6.73 -21.08 -4.46
C GLY A 71 7.33 -22.38 -5.00
N PRO A 72 8.66 -22.58 -4.89
CA PRO A 72 9.30 -23.84 -5.22
C PRO A 72 9.18 -24.84 -4.06
N ASP A 73 9.05 -26.13 -4.39
CA ASP A 73 9.43 -27.22 -3.48
C ASP A 73 10.96 -27.14 -3.26
N VAL A 74 11.34 -26.54 -2.13
CA VAL A 74 12.66 -26.61 -1.47
C VAL A 74 13.86 -25.88 -2.11
N SER A 75 14.52 -25.09 -1.25
CA SER A 75 15.90 -24.57 -1.28
C SER A 75 16.22 -23.31 -2.09
N MET A 76 16.12 -22.17 -1.40
CA MET A 76 17.11 -21.10 -1.22
C MET A 76 16.36 -19.81 -0.88
N SER A 77 16.14 -19.60 0.41
CA SER A 77 15.37 -18.49 0.96
C SER A 77 16.26 -17.25 1.10
N PHE A 78 16.07 -16.26 0.22
CA PHE A 78 16.41 -14.87 0.55
C PHE A 78 15.17 -14.22 1.19
N PRO A 79 15.29 -13.57 2.36
CA PRO A 79 14.13 -12.96 3.01
C PRO A 79 13.57 -11.85 2.12
N GLY A 80 12.27 -11.94 1.77
CA GLY A 80 11.57 -10.95 0.93
C GLY A 80 11.64 -11.18 -0.59
N PHE A 81 12.36 -12.21 -1.06
CA PHE A 81 12.42 -12.60 -2.47
C PHE A 81 12.18 -14.11 -2.61
N GLY A 82 10.93 -14.51 -2.85
CA GLY A 82 10.62 -15.87 -3.27
C GLY A 82 11.22 -16.15 -4.64
N HIS A 83 11.90 -17.29 -4.80
CA HIS A 83 12.30 -17.78 -6.11
C HIS A 83 11.04 -18.12 -6.90
N PHE A 84 10.85 -17.43 -8.02
CA PHE A 84 9.64 -17.54 -8.82
C PHE A 84 9.99 -18.37 -10.07
N ASN A 85 9.37 -19.54 -10.21
CA ASN A 85 9.49 -20.32 -11.43
C ASN A 85 8.63 -19.64 -12.51
N GLY A 86 9.26 -19.08 -13.54
CA GLY A 86 8.60 -18.30 -14.60
C GLY A 86 7.62 -19.05 -15.49
N ALA A 87 7.38 -20.33 -15.24
CA ALA A 87 6.32 -21.09 -15.90
C ALA A 87 4.97 -20.74 -15.25
N SER A 88 4.30 -19.72 -15.79
CA SER A 88 2.90 -19.45 -15.45
C SER A 88 2.05 -20.67 -15.81
N SER A 89 1.58 -21.41 -14.80
CA SER A 89 0.57 -22.45 -15.01
C SER A 89 -0.71 -21.80 -15.54
N PRO A 90 -1.47 -22.47 -16.45
CA PRO A 90 -2.72 -21.94 -17.03
C PRO A 90 -3.80 -21.48 -16.04
N GLY A 91 -3.66 -21.70 -14.74
CA GLY A 91 -4.57 -21.21 -13.69
C GLY A 91 -4.09 -19.98 -12.92
N SER A 92 -2.84 -19.56 -13.09
CA SER A 92 -2.24 -18.50 -12.28
C SER A 92 -2.94 -17.16 -12.43
N ALA A 93 -3.32 -16.80 -13.66
CA ALA A 93 -3.91 -15.50 -13.91
C ALA A 93 -5.35 -15.38 -13.39
N THR A 94 -6.12 -16.46 -13.48
CA THR A 94 -7.43 -16.59 -12.84
C THR A 94 -7.33 -16.42 -11.34
N VAL A 95 -6.31 -17.02 -10.70
CA VAL A 95 -6.07 -16.84 -9.26
C VAL A 95 -5.78 -15.37 -8.94
N MET A 96 -4.89 -14.69 -9.69
CA MET A 96 -4.60 -13.26 -9.42
C MET A 96 -5.83 -12.37 -9.59
N LYS A 97 -6.65 -12.62 -10.62
CA LYS A 97 -7.92 -11.91 -10.83
C LYS A 97 -8.90 -12.14 -9.68
N GLN A 98 -8.96 -13.37 -9.14
CA GLN A 98 -9.78 -13.67 -7.97
C GLN A 98 -9.28 -12.94 -6.71
N LEU A 99 -7.96 -12.87 -6.51
CA LEU A 99 -7.35 -12.14 -5.39
C LEU A 99 -7.62 -10.62 -5.47
N ASP A 100 -7.49 -10.02 -6.65
CA ASP A 100 -7.85 -8.61 -6.88
C ASP A 100 -9.36 -8.37 -6.67
N ALA A 101 -10.22 -9.28 -7.14
CA ALA A 101 -11.66 -9.21 -6.92
C ALA A 101 -12.03 -9.26 -5.42
N GLN A 102 -11.32 -10.05 -4.61
CA GLN A 102 -11.51 -10.06 -3.15
C GLN A 102 -11.13 -8.73 -2.50
N LEU A 103 -10.05 -8.08 -2.95
CA LEU A 103 -9.67 -6.74 -2.50
C LEU A 103 -10.75 -5.71 -2.86
N ILE A 104 -11.23 -5.74 -4.11
CA ILE A 104 -12.31 -4.85 -4.57
C ILE A 104 -13.58 -5.08 -3.75
N GLN A 105 -13.95 -6.33 -3.50
CA GLN A 105 -15.11 -6.68 -2.67
C GLN A 105 -14.94 -6.15 -1.24
N TRP A 106 -13.77 -6.35 -0.63
CA TRP A 106 -13.45 -5.81 0.70
C TRP A 106 -13.64 -4.29 0.75
N ARG A 107 -13.11 -3.56 -0.24
CA ARG A 107 -13.29 -2.10 -0.33
C ARG A 107 -14.76 -1.72 -0.47
N GLY A 108 -15.53 -2.47 -1.26
CA GLY A 108 -16.97 -2.27 -1.43
C GLY A 108 -17.79 -2.50 -0.16
N MET A 109 -17.30 -3.33 0.76
CA MET A 109 -17.93 -3.61 2.06
C MET A 109 -17.56 -2.60 3.14
N LEU A 110 -16.62 -1.68 2.89
CA LEU A 110 -16.24 -0.66 3.87
C LEU A 110 -17.42 0.25 4.23
N PRO A 111 -17.53 0.71 5.49
CA PRO A 111 -18.43 1.79 5.87
C PRO A 111 -18.29 3.00 4.94
N SER A 112 -19.37 3.74 4.70
CA SER A 112 -19.41 4.86 3.75
C SER A 112 -18.29 5.89 4.02
N HIS A 113 -18.06 6.22 5.28
CA HIS A 113 -17.02 7.16 5.72
C HIS A 113 -15.58 6.62 5.63
N LEU A 114 -15.36 5.36 5.26
CA LEU A 114 -14.03 4.81 4.94
C LEU A 114 -13.89 4.44 3.46
N ARG A 115 -15.01 4.38 2.73
CA ARG A 115 -15.07 3.90 1.35
C ARG A 115 -14.55 4.97 0.37
N TRP A 116 -13.92 4.52 -0.70
CA TRP A 116 -13.45 5.36 -1.82
C TRP A 116 -13.63 4.63 -3.16
N GLN A 117 -13.55 5.38 -4.26
CA GLN A 117 -13.64 4.85 -5.62
C GLN A 117 -12.26 4.69 -6.28
N ASP A 118 -12.16 3.80 -7.28
CA ASP A 118 -10.95 3.70 -8.11
C ASP A 118 -10.63 5.05 -8.77
N ASN A 119 -9.35 5.42 -8.78
CA ASN A 119 -8.84 6.74 -9.23
C ASN A 119 -9.24 7.94 -8.34
N GLN A 120 -9.92 7.70 -7.22
CA GLN A 120 -10.26 8.68 -6.20
C GLN A 120 -9.64 8.32 -4.84
N ASP A 121 -8.47 7.68 -4.85
CA ASP A 121 -7.74 7.32 -3.61
C ASP A 121 -7.37 8.57 -2.76
N MET A 122 -7.48 9.75 -3.35
CA MET A 122 -7.19 11.05 -2.73
C MET A 122 -8.43 11.74 -2.16
N THR A 123 -9.64 11.37 -2.58
CA THR A 123 -10.85 12.10 -2.21
C THR A 123 -11.26 11.82 -0.77
N PHE A 124 -12.02 12.73 -0.17
CA PHE A 124 -12.71 12.43 1.07
C PHE A 124 -13.66 11.22 0.88
N PRO A 125 -13.75 10.33 1.88
CA PRO A 125 -14.83 9.35 1.96
C PRO A 125 -16.19 10.06 1.90
N ASP A 126 -17.22 9.39 1.35
CA ASP A 126 -18.51 9.98 0.93
C ASP A 126 -18.94 11.23 1.74
N PRO A 127 -18.95 12.44 1.13
CA PRO A 127 -19.26 13.69 1.82
C PRO A 127 -20.73 13.83 2.23
N SER A 128 -21.64 13.00 1.69
CA SER A 128 -23.09 13.11 1.95
C SER A 128 -23.54 12.58 3.31
N GLN A 129 -22.71 11.78 4.01
CA GLN A 129 -23.05 11.16 5.30
C GLN A 129 -21.93 11.27 6.34
N GLY A 130 -21.07 12.28 6.22
CA GLY A 130 -19.80 12.34 6.93
C GLY A 130 -19.92 12.16 8.46
N ALA A 131 -19.48 11.00 8.95
CA ALA A 131 -18.91 10.82 10.30
C ALA A 131 -18.03 12.02 10.68
N PHE A 132 -17.23 12.47 9.72
CA PHE A 132 -16.37 13.63 9.81
C PHE A 132 -17.10 14.97 9.87
N ASN A 133 -18.28 15.17 9.26
CA ASN A 133 -19.00 16.44 9.34
C ASN A 133 -19.41 16.81 10.77
N ALA A 134 -19.66 15.82 11.63
CA ALA A 134 -19.92 16.07 13.06
C ALA A 134 -18.63 16.46 13.81
N VAL A 135 -17.48 15.90 13.44
CA VAL A 135 -16.16 16.21 14.01
C VAL A 135 -15.62 17.56 13.56
N TYR A 136 -15.86 17.92 12.30
CA TYR A 136 -15.47 19.18 11.68
C TYR A 136 -16.62 20.19 11.68
N ALA A 137 -17.65 20.03 12.52
CA ALA A 137 -18.78 20.95 12.58
C ALA A 137 -18.26 22.38 12.89
N GLY A 138 -18.18 23.22 11.84
CA GLY A 138 -17.65 24.59 11.92
C GLY A 138 -16.30 24.82 11.22
N GLN A 139 -15.64 23.80 10.66
CA GLN A 139 -14.44 23.94 9.82
C GLN A 139 -14.75 23.57 8.38
N SER A 140 -14.59 24.52 7.45
CA SER A 140 -14.64 24.22 6.02
C SER A 140 -13.49 23.29 5.65
N LEU A 141 -13.81 22.16 5.01
CA LEU A 141 -12.79 21.28 4.43
C LEU A 141 -11.92 22.10 3.45
N PRO A 142 -10.58 22.06 3.57
CA PRO A 142 -9.70 22.91 2.77
C PRO A 142 -9.65 22.51 1.29
N SER A 143 -10.08 21.29 0.94
CA SER A 143 -10.08 20.74 -0.42
C SER A 143 -11.18 19.67 -0.59
N SER A 144 -11.50 19.32 -1.83
CA SER A 144 -12.29 18.11 -2.16
C SER A 144 -11.51 16.81 -1.97
N ASP A 145 -10.18 16.92 -1.88
CA ASP A 145 -9.25 15.81 -1.66
C ASP A 145 -8.67 15.86 -0.25
N MET A 146 -8.59 14.70 0.40
CA MET A 146 -7.91 14.51 1.68
C MET A 146 -6.38 14.46 1.50
N PHE A 147 -5.90 13.93 0.38
CA PHE A 147 -4.48 13.76 0.11
C PHE A 147 -4.07 14.47 -1.17
N THR A 148 -2.86 15.06 -1.17
CA THR A 148 -2.30 15.68 -2.37
C THR A 148 -0.82 15.31 -2.55
N PRO A 149 -0.36 15.05 -3.80
CA PRO A 149 1.05 14.90 -4.09
C PRO A 149 1.81 16.23 -4.08
N ASP A 150 1.11 17.37 -4.03
CA ASP A 150 1.73 18.68 -3.88
C ASP A 150 2.18 18.88 -2.42
N LEU A 151 3.48 18.73 -2.20
CA LEU A 151 4.10 18.84 -0.87
C LEU A 151 4.24 20.31 -0.41
N ASP A 152 4.09 21.28 -1.30
CA ASP A 152 4.15 22.70 -0.98
C ASP A 152 2.80 23.23 -0.47
N THR A 153 1.72 22.48 -0.66
CA THR A 153 0.40 22.81 -0.11
C THR A 153 0.44 22.79 1.42
N GLN A 154 -0.16 23.83 2.04
CA GLN A 154 -0.27 23.91 3.49
C GLN A 154 -0.96 22.65 4.05
N PRO A 155 -0.29 21.87 4.92
CA PRO A 155 -0.85 20.62 5.43
C PRO A 155 -2.15 20.87 6.20
N ALA A 156 -3.23 20.22 5.77
CA ALA A 156 -4.47 20.19 6.53
C ALA A 156 -4.23 19.49 7.89
N THR A 157 -4.86 20.01 8.94
CA THR A 157 -4.83 19.36 10.26
C THR A 157 -6.16 18.66 10.47
N TYR A 158 -6.10 17.36 10.73
CA TYR A 158 -7.27 16.54 11.01
C TYR A 158 -7.27 16.11 12.49
N PRO A 159 -8.37 16.33 13.23
CA PRO A 159 -8.55 15.82 14.59
C PRO A 159 -8.24 14.32 14.66
N PHE A 160 -7.61 13.93 15.78
CA PHE A 160 -7.27 12.55 16.08
C PHE A 160 -6.41 11.86 15.00
N ALA A 161 -5.68 12.64 14.19
CA ALA A 161 -4.85 12.13 13.09
C ALA A 161 -5.62 11.22 12.11
N ALA A 162 -6.88 11.58 11.82
CA ALA A 162 -7.76 10.80 10.94
C ALA A 162 -7.14 10.56 9.55
N ASP A 163 -6.37 11.52 9.02
CA ASP A 163 -5.59 11.38 7.78
C ASP A 163 -4.65 10.19 7.83
N ILE A 164 -3.96 9.99 8.95
CA ILE A 164 -2.99 8.90 9.10
C ILE A 164 -3.71 7.54 9.10
N HIS A 165 -4.85 7.45 9.78
CA HIS A 165 -5.65 6.22 9.81
C HIS A 165 -6.19 5.85 8.43
N VAL A 166 -6.74 6.83 7.70
CA VAL A 166 -7.23 6.63 6.33
C VAL A 166 -6.08 6.32 5.38
N ALA A 167 -4.97 7.05 5.47
CA ALA A 167 -3.80 6.86 4.63
C ALA A 167 -3.20 5.46 4.80
N LEU A 168 -3.09 4.97 6.03
CA LEU A 168 -2.62 3.62 6.33
C LEU A 168 -3.54 2.55 5.74
N LEU A 169 -4.87 2.72 5.88
CA LEU A 169 -5.84 1.77 5.36
C LEU A 169 -5.78 1.69 3.83
N ARG A 170 -5.83 2.85 3.16
CA ARG A 170 -5.77 2.94 1.69
C ARG A 170 -4.43 2.48 1.15
N THR A 171 -3.32 2.85 1.78
CA THR A 171 -1.99 2.38 1.38
C THR A 171 -1.86 0.87 1.53
N ARG A 172 -2.36 0.27 2.62
CA ARG A 172 -2.32 -1.20 2.79
C ARG A 172 -3.13 -1.90 1.71
N TYR A 173 -4.26 -1.34 1.27
CA TYR A 173 -5.00 -1.84 0.12
C TYR A 173 -4.16 -1.79 -1.16
N SER A 174 -3.60 -0.62 -1.51
CA SER A 174 -2.77 -0.44 -2.72
C SER A 174 -1.54 -1.33 -2.69
N TYR A 175 -0.93 -1.51 -1.52
CA TYR A 175 0.19 -2.43 -1.31
C TYR A 175 -0.18 -3.88 -1.58
N ASN A 176 -1.33 -4.36 -1.09
CA ASN A 176 -1.79 -5.71 -1.37
C ASN A 176 -2.07 -5.91 -2.87
N LYS A 177 -2.66 -4.91 -3.53
CA LYS A 177 -2.85 -4.95 -4.98
C LYS A 177 -1.50 -5.01 -5.72
N TYR A 178 -0.54 -4.18 -5.30
CA TYR A 178 0.84 -4.23 -5.81
C TYR A 178 1.44 -5.64 -5.66
N LEU A 179 1.30 -6.29 -4.50
CA LEU A 179 1.80 -7.65 -4.26
C LEU A 179 1.13 -8.71 -5.14
N VAL A 180 -0.18 -8.65 -5.34
CA VAL A 180 -0.94 -9.58 -6.21
C VAL A 180 -0.39 -9.56 -7.63
N TYR A 181 -0.04 -8.38 -8.15
CA TYR A 181 0.41 -8.22 -9.53
C TYR A 181 1.94 -8.22 -9.70
N ARG A 182 2.74 -8.09 -8.63
CA ARG A 182 4.21 -8.15 -8.65
C ARG A 182 4.78 -9.40 -9.35
N PRO A 183 4.21 -10.61 -9.23
CA PRO A 183 4.53 -11.78 -10.05
C PRO A 183 4.71 -11.52 -11.55
N TYR A 184 3.85 -10.68 -12.15
CA TYR A 184 3.91 -10.38 -13.57
C TYR A 184 5.12 -9.52 -13.94
N ILE A 185 5.53 -8.60 -13.06
CA ILE A 185 6.78 -7.83 -13.24
C ILE A 185 7.97 -8.77 -13.31
N TYR A 186 8.04 -9.76 -12.40
CA TYR A 186 9.10 -10.75 -12.41
C TYR A 186 9.12 -11.51 -13.74
N LYS A 187 7.97 -12.04 -14.18
CA LYS A 187 7.88 -12.79 -15.44
C LYS A 187 8.32 -11.95 -16.64
N VAL A 188 7.89 -10.69 -16.71
CA VAL A 188 8.28 -9.76 -17.80
C VAL A 188 9.79 -9.52 -17.84
N LEU A 189 10.45 -9.39 -16.68
CA LEU A 189 11.87 -9.11 -16.59
C LEU A 189 12.76 -10.36 -16.79
N HIS A 190 12.29 -11.53 -16.35
CA HIS A 190 13.11 -12.75 -16.35
C HIS A 190 12.81 -13.72 -17.49
N HIS A 191 11.61 -13.66 -18.08
CA HIS A 191 11.17 -14.57 -19.13
C HIS A 191 10.52 -13.83 -20.31
N PRO A 192 11.22 -12.84 -20.91
CA PRO A 192 10.68 -11.92 -21.90
C PRO A 192 10.08 -12.62 -23.14
N ASP A 193 10.66 -13.74 -23.55
CA ASP A 193 10.21 -14.52 -24.73
C ASP A 193 8.90 -15.27 -24.51
N SER A 194 8.44 -15.37 -23.25
CA SER A 194 7.22 -16.09 -22.85
C SER A 194 6.11 -15.17 -22.32
N VAL A 195 6.28 -13.86 -22.47
CA VAL A 195 5.31 -12.85 -22.02
C VAL A 195 4.07 -12.90 -22.90
N THR A 196 2.94 -13.24 -22.30
CA THR A 196 1.62 -13.18 -22.94
C THR A 196 1.00 -11.79 -22.76
N GLN A 197 -0.10 -11.54 -23.47
CA GLN A 197 -0.89 -10.31 -23.29
C GLN A 197 -1.43 -10.18 -21.86
N GLU A 198 -1.86 -11.28 -21.24
CA GLU A 198 -2.36 -11.28 -19.86
C GLU A 198 -1.26 -10.94 -18.85
N ASP A 199 -0.02 -11.36 -19.10
CA ASP A 199 1.13 -10.98 -18.27
C ASP A 199 1.45 -9.50 -18.40
N ALA A 200 1.37 -8.95 -19.62
CA ALA A 200 1.57 -7.53 -19.87
C ALA A 200 0.51 -6.66 -19.18
N GLU A 201 -0.75 -7.10 -19.19
CA GLU A 201 -1.85 -6.46 -18.47
C GLU A 201 -1.62 -6.53 -16.95
N GLY A 202 -1.24 -7.70 -16.42
CA GLY A 202 -0.90 -7.87 -15.01
C GLY A 202 0.28 -6.98 -14.58
N ALA A 203 1.31 -6.85 -15.40
CA ALA A 203 2.43 -5.93 -15.16
C ALA A 203 1.98 -4.46 -15.16
N ALA A 204 1.04 -4.07 -16.04
CA ALA A 204 0.46 -2.74 -16.04
C ALA A 204 -0.35 -2.47 -14.77
N GLU A 205 -1.14 -3.43 -14.28
CA GLU A 205 -1.85 -3.31 -13.00
C GLU A 205 -0.87 -3.15 -11.83
N CYS A 206 0.24 -3.88 -11.82
CA CYS A 206 1.28 -3.71 -10.80
C CYS A 206 1.87 -2.29 -10.80
N LEU A 207 2.16 -1.75 -11.98
CA LEU A 207 2.69 -0.40 -12.12
C LEU A 207 1.69 0.65 -11.62
N LYS A 208 0.41 0.53 -11.98
CA LYS A 208 -0.64 1.43 -11.51
C LYS A 208 -0.83 1.35 -10.00
N ALA A 209 -0.84 0.15 -9.42
CA ALA A 209 -0.97 -0.07 -7.99
C ALA A 209 0.20 0.47 -7.15
N SER A 210 1.35 0.75 -7.78
CA SER A 210 2.52 1.31 -7.12
C SER A 210 2.48 2.83 -6.93
N LEU A 211 1.53 3.51 -7.58
CA LEU A 211 1.48 4.98 -7.62
C LEU A 211 0.76 5.58 -6.40
N LYS A 212 1.23 6.78 -6.01
CA LYS A 212 0.58 7.71 -5.08
C LYS A 212 0.04 7.06 -3.80
N TRP A 213 0.84 6.28 -3.09
CA TRP A 213 0.40 5.72 -1.81
C TRP A 213 0.16 6.83 -0.77
N PRO A 214 -1.06 6.94 -0.19
CA PRO A 214 -1.44 8.05 0.69
C PRO A 214 -0.51 8.33 1.88
N ILE A 215 0.21 7.34 2.39
CA ILE A 215 1.20 7.55 3.46
C ILE A 215 2.31 8.55 3.07
N ALA A 216 2.64 8.64 1.79
CA ALA A 216 3.71 9.51 1.28
C ALA A 216 3.18 10.87 0.79
N LEU A 217 1.88 11.13 0.91
CA LEU A 217 1.24 12.34 0.41
C LEU A 217 0.94 13.31 1.56
N SER A 218 0.75 14.58 1.23
CA SER A 218 0.34 15.59 2.22
C SER A 218 -1.13 15.37 2.62
N PRO A 219 -1.50 15.51 3.91
CA PRO A 219 -0.63 15.94 5.01
C PRO A 219 0.12 14.81 5.73
N THR A 220 -0.21 13.54 5.47
CA THR A 220 0.36 12.37 6.16
C THR A 220 1.89 12.37 6.19
N CYS A 221 2.53 12.80 5.10
CA CYS A 221 3.99 12.90 4.97
C CYS A 221 4.64 13.88 5.95
N THR A 222 3.88 14.76 6.61
CA THR A 222 4.40 15.65 7.65
C THR A 222 4.46 14.99 9.03
N ASN A 223 3.71 13.89 9.20
CA ASN A 223 3.56 13.15 10.45
C ASN A 223 4.15 11.73 10.36
N LYS A 224 5.25 11.55 9.61
CA LYS A 224 5.92 10.25 9.35
C LYS A 224 6.19 9.42 10.62
N ARG A 225 6.40 10.06 11.78
CA ARG A 225 6.66 9.40 13.08
C ARG A 225 5.45 8.68 13.67
N LEU A 226 4.24 9.07 13.28
CA LEU A 226 3.00 8.41 13.73
C LEU A 226 2.65 7.19 12.88
N ILE A 227 3.39 6.95 11.79
CA ILE A 227 3.18 5.82 10.89
C ILE A 227 3.92 4.60 11.47
N PRO A 228 3.21 3.50 11.80
CA PRO A 228 3.86 2.30 12.31
C PRO A 228 4.81 1.70 11.27
N THR A 229 5.90 1.08 11.74
CA THR A 229 6.84 0.32 10.90
C THR A 229 7.38 1.14 9.72
N THR A 230 7.88 2.35 9.96
CA THR A 230 8.39 3.24 8.90
C THR A 230 9.47 2.60 8.03
N PHE A 231 10.35 1.77 8.60
CA PHE A 231 11.36 1.03 7.84
C PHE A 231 10.76 0.14 6.74
N PHE A 232 9.61 -0.50 7.02
CA PHE A 232 8.89 -1.33 6.05
C PHE A 232 8.41 -0.49 4.87
N TRP A 233 7.82 0.67 5.15
CA TRP A 233 7.36 1.57 4.09
C TRP A 233 8.54 2.11 3.28
N SER A 234 9.61 2.56 3.93
CA SER A 234 10.83 3.02 3.25
C SER A 234 11.38 1.97 2.27
N GLN A 235 11.45 0.70 2.67
CA GLN A 235 11.91 -0.38 1.79
C GLN A 235 10.99 -0.58 0.57
N ASN A 236 9.67 -0.56 0.77
CA ASN A 236 8.73 -0.76 -0.33
C ASN A 236 8.68 0.44 -1.27
N LEU A 237 8.70 1.67 -0.75
CA LEU A 237 8.78 2.89 -1.56
C LEU A 237 10.08 2.91 -2.39
N PHE A 238 11.21 2.49 -1.81
CA PHE A 238 12.47 2.29 -2.54
C PHE A 238 12.30 1.27 -3.67
N GLY A 239 11.70 0.10 -3.41
CA GLY A 239 11.45 -0.91 -4.43
C GLY A 239 10.57 -0.39 -5.58
N VAL A 240 9.56 0.42 -5.27
CA VAL A 240 8.72 1.08 -6.28
C VAL A 240 9.53 2.10 -7.09
N LEU A 241 10.38 2.91 -6.47
CA LEU A 241 11.24 3.86 -7.19
C LEU A 241 12.16 3.13 -8.18
N VAL A 242 12.78 2.02 -7.76
CA VAL A 242 13.59 1.18 -8.67
C VAL A 242 12.73 0.65 -9.83
N LEU A 243 11.53 0.15 -9.54
CA LEU A 243 10.59 -0.34 -10.56
C LEU A 243 10.17 0.76 -11.55
N LEU A 244 9.84 1.95 -11.08
CA LEU A 244 9.44 3.07 -11.92
C LEU A 244 10.59 3.54 -12.80
N HIS A 245 11.82 3.59 -12.27
CA HIS A 245 13.01 3.86 -13.08
C HIS A 245 13.24 2.78 -14.15
N LEU A 246 13.19 1.50 -13.78
CA LEU A 246 13.32 0.38 -14.72
C LEU A 246 12.24 0.42 -15.81
N SER A 247 11.02 0.84 -15.47
CA SER A 247 9.91 0.94 -16.43
C SER A 247 10.15 1.95 -17.55
N GLN A 248 11.10 2.87 -17.38
CA GLN A 248 11.49 3.85 -18.39
C GLN A 248 12.66 3.36 -19.26
N GLN A 249 13.47 2.44 -18.76
CA GLN A 249 14.72 2.01 -19.39
C GLN A 249 14.60 0.64 -20.08
N HIS A 250 13.83 -0.29 -19.50
CA HIS A 250 13.72 -1.64 -20.03
C HIS A 250 12.72 -1.71 -21.20
N PRO A 251 13.10 -2.21 -22.40
CA PRO A 251 12.28 -2.08 -23.62
C PRO A 251 10.85 -2.61 -23.49
N ILE A 252 10.67 -3.80 -22.90
CA ILE A 252 9.33 -4.40 -22.74
C ILE A 252 8.50 -3.64 -21.70
N MET A 253 9.13 -3.18 -20.62
CA MET A 253 8.44 -2.42 -19.58
C MET A 253 8.02 -1.04 -20.09
N LEU A 254 8.88 -0.40 -20.89
CA LEU A 254 8.58 0.86 -21.55
C LEU A 254 7.39 0.70 -22.50
N ARG A 255 7.33 -0.40 -23.26
CA ARG A 255 6.18 -0.73 -24.10
C ARG A 255 4.91 -0.84 -23.25
N ILE A 256 4.91 -1.69 -22.21
CA ILE A 256 3.75 -1.88 -21.30
C ILE A 256 3.30 -0.55 -20.69
N ARG A 257 4.26 0.25 -20.19
CA ARG A 257 4.03 1.59 -19.66
C ARG A 257 3.30 2.48 -20.66
N SER A 258 3.80 2.55 -21.90
CA SER A 258 3.24 3.42 -22.94
C SER A 258 1.90 2.95 -23.49
N SER A 259 1.62 1.64 -23.51
CA SER A 259 0.44 1.09 -24.17
C SER A 259 -0.69 0.69 -23.23
N LEU A 260 -0.41 0.31 -21.98
CA LEU A 260 -1.41 -0.31 -21.08
C LEU A 260 -1.67 0.46 -19.77
N CYS A 261 -0.79 1.38 -19.38
CA CYS A 261 -0.94 2.08 -18.09
C CYS A 261 -1.86 3.31 -18.15
N GLY A 262 -2.24 3.74 -19.36
CA GLY A 262 -3.15 4.87 -19.58
C GLY A 262 -2.45 6.24 -19.66
N GLN A 263 -3.17 7.23 -20.18
CA GLN A 263 -2.59 8.53 -20.59
C GLN A 263 -2.03 9.37 -19.44
N ARG A 264 -2.59 9.23 -18.22
CA ARG A 264 -2.15 10.00 -17.05
C ARG A 264 -1.00 9.35 -16.29
N PHE A 265 -0.61 8.13 -16.65
CA PHE A 265 0.35 7.34 -15.88
C PHE A 265 1.69 8.06 -15.70
N ASP A 266 2.23 8.69 -16.75
CA ASP A 266 3.54 9.35 -16.67
C ASP A 266 3.53 10.55 -15.71
N VAL A 267 2.44 11.32 -15.68
CA VAL A 267 2.27 12.44 -14.77
C VAL A 267 2.19 11.93 -13.33
N GLU A 268 1.36 10.91 -13.09
CA GLU A 268 1.17 10.33 -11.76
C GLU A 268 2.42 9.61 -11.24
N ALA A 269 3.16 8.95 -12.13
CA ALA A 269 4.44 8.32 -11.82
C ALA A 269 5.49 9.36 -11.44
N SER A 270 5.52 10.51 -12.13
CA SER A 270 6.43 11.61 -11.80
C SER A 270 6.12 12.19 -10.43
N GLN A 271 4.84 12.42 -10.13
CA GLN A 271 4.38 12.85 -8.79
C GLN A 271 4.75 11.83 -7.71
N THR A 272 4.54 10.53 -7.98
CA THR A 272 4.91 9.44 -7.06
C THR A 272 6.41 9.41 -6.79
N VAL A 273 7.23 9.58 -7.83
CA VAL A 273 8.69 9.65 -7.67
C VAL A 273 9.07 10.79 -6.75
N THR A 274 8.51 11.99 -6.95
CA THR A 274 8.78 13.14 -6.09
C THR A 274 8.43 12.85 -4.63
N THR A 275 7.23 12.36 -4.35
CA THR A 275 6.78 12.13 -2.97
C THR A 275 7.53 11.00 -2.27
N TYR A 276 7.91 9.94 -3.00
CA TYR A 276 8.66 8.82 -2.42
C TYR A 276 10.13 9.18 -2.19
N LEU A 277 10.73 10.01 -3.05
CA LEU A 277 12.07 10.55 -2.83
C LEU A 277 12.08 11.48 -1.61
N ASP A 278 11.08 12.35 -1.46
CA ASP A 278 10.92 13.20 -0.27
C ASP A 278 10.82 12.36 1.02
N TRP A 279 9.99 11.30 1.00
CA TRP A 279 9.90 10.37 2.11
C TRP A 279 11.27 9.83 2.53
N LEU A 280 12.04 9.27 1.60
CA LEU A 280 13.35 8.69 1.89
C LEU A 280 14.36 9.75 2.35
N ARG A 281 14.33 10.94 1.74
CA ARG A 281 15.21 12.07 2.10
C ARG A 281 15.00 12.51 3.54
N ASP A 282 13.76 12.56 4.01
CA ASP A 282 13.45 12.92 5.39
C ASP A 282 13.80 11.81 6.36
N MET A 283 13.41 10.58 6.02
CA MET A 283 13.58 9.43 6.91
C MET A 283 15.05 9.02 7.08
N LYS A 284 15.95 9.33 6.13
CA LYS A 284 17.39 8.97 6.22
C LYS A 284 18.08 9.44 7.50
N LYS A 285 17.57 10.51 8.12
CA LYS A 285 18.15 11.10 9.35
C LYS A 285 17.82 10.30 10.60
N ILE A 286 16.77 9.48 10.58
CA ILE A 286 16.23 8.81 11.78
C ILE A 286 16.03 7.30 11.62
N ASP A 287 16.05 6.78 10.39
CA ASP A 287 15.87 5.36 10.08
C ASP A 287 17.05 4.84 9.22
N SER A 288 17.73 3.82 9.71
CA SER A 288 18.92 3.25 9.04
C SER A 288 18.58 2.59 7.70
N THR A 289 17.40 1.95 7.59
CA THR A 289 16.91 1.36 6.35
C THR A 289 16.66 2.45 5.30
N ALA A 290 15.97 3.54 5.68
CA ALA A 290 15.78 4.69 4.81
C ALA A 290 17.10 5.34 4.39
N ASN A 291 18.10 5.41 5.29
CA ASN A 291 19.43 5.91 4.94
C ASN A 291 20.11 5.05 3.88
N TRP A 292 20.05 3.72 4.02
CA TRP A 292 20.57 2.81 3.00
C TRP A 292 19.81 2.97 1.66
N CYS A 293 18.48 2.99 1.70
CA CYS A 293 17.64 3.21 0.51
C CYS A 293 17.96 4.54 -0.19
N TRP A 294 18.11 5.64 0.56
CA TRP A 294 18.46 6.96 0.03
C TRP A 294 19.79 6.94 -0.72
N ASN A 295 20.81 6.30 -0.12
CA ASN A 295 22.14 6.27 -0.69
C ASN A 295 22.21 5.54 -2.05
N ILE A 296 21.33 4.58 -2.29
CA ILE A 296 21.22 3.90 -3.58
C ILE A 296 20.35 4.73 -4.55
N ILE A 297 19.19 5.19 -4.09
CA ILE A 297 18.21 5.80 -4.99
C ILE A 297 18.69 7.15 -5.54
N ARG A 298 19.49 7.90 -4.76
CA ARG A 298 20.13 9.13 -5.25
C ARG A 298 21.04 8.89 -6.45
N LEU A 299 21.70 7.73 -6.52
CA LEU A 299 22.56 7.38 -7.65
C LEU A 299 21.73 7.02 -8.89
N ILE A 300 20.65 6.27 -8.70
CA ILE A 300 19.73 5.87 -9.78
C ILE A 300 19.07 7.10 -10.41
N TYR A 301 18.62 8.04 -9.59
CA TYR A 301 17.94 9.26 -10.02
C TYR A 301 18.87 10.47 -10.23
N ARG A 302 20.19 10.28 -10.06
CA ARG A 302 21.22 11.34 -10.21
C ARG A 302 20.91 12.59 -9.37
N LEU A 303 20.55 12.39 -8.12
CA LEU A 303 20.22 13.43 -7.16
C LEU A 303 21.47 13.87 -6.39
N GLU A 304 21.53 15.15 -6.05
CA GLU A 304 22.49 15.69 -5.08
C GLU A 304 22.10 15.29 -3.65
N ASP A 305 23.04 15.42 -2.70
CA ASP A 305 22.91 14.91 -1.32
C ASP A 305 21.89 15.62 -0.43
#